data_AF-A0AAX2GW14-F1
#
_entry.id   AF-A0AAX2GW14-F1
#
_cell.length_a   1.000
_cell.length_b   1.000
_cell.length_c   1.000
_cell.angle_alpha   90.00
_cell.angle_beta   90.00
_cell.angle_gamma   90.00
#
_symmetry.space_group_name_H-M   'P 1'
#
loop_
_entity.id
_entity.type
_entity.pdbx_description
1 polymer ?
#
loop_
_entity_poly.entity_id
_entity_poly.type
_entity_poly.pdbx_seq_one_letter_code
_entity_poly.pdbx_strand_id
1 'polypeptide(L)'
;MHNGCAIEVLNEKGAAYYISPDEKVQSLPTVEEEYICGLFLYHPITYWLKKVGTQYRIIYEGSGKDYFTLMGRQSSEQLTFINGKDSIQSDDLVNYIRVKRNGLYGLFEYDYDSVEKDKGKCRAIRTLLPIQYNAIYHSKKGGKIFFVKGGKTGVYGKHKTPVYTLFERVTAHFYKIAKNGKQGWLDINTLQEYF
;
A
#
# COMPACT_ATOMS: atom_id res chain seq x y z
N MET A 1 -9.08 -7.91 20.95
CA MET A 1 -7.78 -8.07 20.25
C MET A 1 -7.86 -7.24 18.97
N HIS A 2 -6.92 -6.32 18.74
CA HIS A 2 -6.91 -5.55 17.50
C HIS A 2 -6.47 -6.45 16.34
N ASN A 3 -7.37 -6.68 15.38
CA ASN A 3 -7.07 -7.38 14.13
C ASN A 3 -6.19 -6.48 13.25
N GLY A 4 -4.90 -6.38 13.57
CA GLY A 4 -3.91 -5.70 12.76
C GLY A 4 -3.56 -6.54 11.53
N CYS A 5 -3.35 -5.88 10.38
CA CYS A 5 -2.76 -6.55 9.22
C CYS A 5 -1.29 -6.88 9.52
N ALA A 6 -0.88 -8.11 9.21
CA ALA A 6 0.49 -8.55 9.40
C ALA A 6 1.35 -8.23 8.19
N ILE A 7 2.59 -7.90 8.47
CA ILE A 7 3.60 -7.50 7.52
C ILE A 7 4.56 -8.67 7.32
N GLU A 8 4.74 -9.15 6.10
CA GLU A 8 5.77 -10.14 5.78
C GLU A 8 7.12 -9.40 5.65
N VAL A 9 7.97 -9.50 6.67
CA VAL A 9 9.31 -8.89 6.65
C VAL A 9 10.33 -9.98 6.41
N LEU A 10 11.21 -9.74 5.45
CA LEU A 10 12.34 -10.61 5.24
C LEU A 10 13.57 -10.08 5.96
N ASN A 11 14.24 -10.97 6.69
CA ASN A 11 15.49 -10.67 7.35
C ASN A 11 16.55 -11.73 7.00
N GLU A 12 17.72 -11.64 7.62
CA GLU A 12 18.84 -12.57 7.43
C GLU A 12 18.48 -14.05 7.71
N LYS A 13 17.36 -14.31 8.40
CA LYS A 13 16.86 -15.64 8.75
C LYS A 13 15.67 -16.10 7.88
N GLY A 14 15.31 -15.34 6.83
CA GLY A 14 14.19 -15.65 5.94
C GLY A 14 12.92 -14.82 6.20
N ALA A 15 11.80 -15.27 5.62
CA ALA A 15 10.51 -14.60 5.75
C ALA A 15 9.85 -14.85 7.12
N ALA A 16 9.32 -13.80 7.74
CA ALA A 16 8.45 -13.91 8.91
C ALA A 16 7.40 -12.79 8.93
N TYR A 17 6.31 -13.02 9.67
CA TYR A 17 5.26 -12.02 9.84
C TYR A 17 5.46 -11.19 11.09
N TYR A 18 5.15 -9.90 10.97
CA TYR A 18 5.33 -8.91 12.02
C TYR A 18 4.16 -7.94 12.05
N ILE A 19 3.75 -7.46 13.23
CA ILE A 19 2.76 -6.38 13.35
C ILE A 19 3.41 -5.05 12.93
N SER A 20 4.69 -4.91 13.24
CA SER A 20 5.61 -3.89 12.76
C SER A 20 7.00 -4.54 12.63
N PRO A 21 7.95 -4.06 11.81
CA PRO A 21 9.20 -4.80 11.54
C PRO A 21 10.05 -5.22 12.75
N ASP A 22 9.76 -4.69 13.94
CA ASP A 22 10.45 -4.99 15.19
C ASP A 22 9.67 -5.94 16.10
N GLU A 23 8.41 -6.27 15.78
CA GLU A 23 7.51 -7.09 16.60
C GLU A 23 6.94 -8.28 15.81
N LYS A 24 7.44 -9.48 16.10
CA LYS A 24 7.04 -10.72 15.41
C LYS A 24 5.63 -11.14 15.82
N VAL A 25 4.82 -11.55 14.85
CA VAL A 25 3.49 -12.10 15.11
C VAL A 25 3.60 -13.44 15.84
N GLN A 26 2.87 -13.59 16.94
CA GLN A 26 2.76 -14.86 17.66
C GLN A 26 1.71 -15.80 17.03
N SER A 27 0.59 -15.25 16.57
CA SER A 27 -0.47 -15.97 15.85
C SER A 27 -1.20 -15.03 14.89
N LEU A 28 -1.59 -15.54 13.71
CA LEU A 28 -2.30 -14.75 12.71
C LEU A 28 -3.82 -14.85 12.91
N PRO A 29 -4.56 -13.72 12.91
CA PRO A 29 -6.01 -13.73 13.00
C PRO A 29 -6.62 -14.40 11.76
N THR A 30 -7.80 -15.03 11.90
CA THR A 30 -8.50 -15.64 10.77
C THR A 30 -8.95 -14.56 9.79
N VAL A 31 -8.59 -14.70 8.50
CA VAL A 31 -9.02 -13.80 7.42
C VAL A 31 -10.38 -14.28 6.96
N GLU A 32 -11.39 -13.43 7.11
CA GLU A 32 -12.59 -13.47 6.26
C GLU A 32 -12.26 -12.68 4.99
N GLU A 33 -12.53 -13.27 3.83
CA GLU A 33 -12.31 -12.62 2.54
C GLU A 33 -13.27 -11.42 2.40
N GLU A 34 -12.79 -10.23 2.78
CA GLU A 34 -13.47 -8.99 2.38
C GLU A 34 -13.28 -8.81 0.88
N TYR A 35 -14.33 -9.13 0.13
CA TYR A 35 -14.54 -8.72 -1.25
C TYR A 35 -14.38 -7.19 -1.33
N ILE A 36 -13.31 -6.75 -1.98
CA ILE A 36 -13.15 -5.35 -2.36
C ILE A 36 -14.17 -5.10 -3.47
N CYS A 37 -15.28 -4.44 -3.15
CA CYS A 37 -16.26 -4.00 -4.11
C CYS A 37 -15.63 -2.92 -5.01
N GLY A 38 -15.10 -3.33 -6.16
CA GLY A 38 -14.71 -2.43 -7.24
C GLY A 38 -15.84 -2.34 -8.24
N LEU A 39 -16.49 -1.17 -8.31
CA LEU A 39 -17.50 -0.81 -9.30
C LEU A 39 -16.97 -1.11 -10.72
N PHE A 40 -17.64 -2.00 -11.47
CA PHE A 40 -17.36 -2.24 -12.89
C PHE A 40 -17.70 -0.98 -13.69
N LEU A 41 -16.76 -0.05 -13.80
CA LEU A 41 -16.88 1.12 -14.69
C LEU A 41 -16.34 0.72 -16.06
N TYR A 42 -17.18 0.84 -17.09
CA TYR A 42 -16.83 0.47 -18.46
C TYR A 42 -15.66 1.28 -19.03
N HIS A 43 -15.28 2.42 -18.43
CA HIS A 43 -14.10 3.21 -18.75
C HIS A 43 -13.36 3.60 -17.46
N PRO A 44 -12.03 3.43 -17.36
CA PRO A 44 -11.30 3.74 -16.15
C PRO A 44 -11.33 5.25 -15.89
N ILE A 45 -11.77 5.63 -14.68
CA ILE A 45 -11.78 7.02 -14.23
C ILE A 45 -10.39 7.37 -13.71
N THR A 46 -9.85 8.51 -14.13
CA THR A 46 -8.62 9.04 -13.55
C THR A 46 -8.94 9.87 -12.32
N TYR A 47 -8.23 9.60 -11.23
CA TYR A 47 -8.24 10.37 -10.00
C TYR A 47 -6.97 11.21 -9.91
N TRP A 48 -7.10 12.43 -9.40
CA TRP A 48 -5.99 13.35 -9.13
C TRP A 48 -6.01 13.79 -7.68
N LEU A 49 -4.84 13.75 -7.06
CA LEU A 49 -4.61 14.25 -5.72
C LEU A 49 -4.00 15.66 -5.82
N LYS A 50 -4.71 16.68 -5.30
CA LYS A 50 -4.26 18.07 -5.33
C LYS A 50 -4.25 18.69 -3.95
N LYS A 51 -3.21 19.46 -3.65
CA LYS A 51 -3.15 20.30 -2.45
C LYS A 51 -3.89 21.62 -2.71
N VAL A 52 -4.90 21.92 -1.89
CA VAL A 52 -5.69 23.15 -1.93
C VAL A 52 -5.59 23.83 -0.57
N GLY A 53 -4.80 24.89 -0.48
CA GLY A 53 -4.44 25.51 0.80
C GLY A 53 -3.69 24.52 1.70
N THR A 54 -4.24 24.26 2.88
CA THR A 54 -3.65 23.34 3.87
C THR A 54 -4.13 21.89 3.75
N GLN A 55 -5.04 21.61 2.82
CA GLN A 55 -5.71 20.32 2.70
C GLN A 55 -5.40 19.65 1.36
N TYR A 56 -5.50 18.32 1.34
CA TYR A 56 -5.48 17.55 0.09
C TYR A 56 -6.90 17.21 -0.34
N ARG A 57 -7.14 17.27 -1.65
CA ARG A 57 -8.38 16.86 -2.29
C ARG A 57 -8.11 15.82 -3.35
N ILE A 58 -8.99 14.85 -3.46
CA ILE A 58 -9.06 13.94 -4.60
C ILE A 58 -10.12 14.48 -5.55
N ILE A 59 -9.80 14.53 -6.83
CA ILE A 59 -10.65 15.05 -7.91
C ILE A 59 -10.73 13.96 -8.97
N TYR A 60 -11.89 13.76 -9.59
CA TYR A 60 -12.05 12.92 -10.78
C TYR A 60 -13.04 13.58 -11.73
N GLU A 61 -12.97 13.23 -13.02
CA GLU A 61 -13.93 13.71 -14.01
C GLU A 61 -15.15 12.78 -14.02
N GLY A 62 -16.20 13.18 -13.28
CA GLY A 62 -17.56 12.65 -13.39
C GLY A 62 -18.52 13.69 -13.98
N SER A 63 -19.83 13.43 -13.97
CA SER A 63 -20.89 14.37 -14.39
C SER A 63 -21.07 15.55 -13.41
N GLY A 64 -19.98 16.25 -13.12
CA GLY A 64 -19.81 17.30 -12.11
C GLY A 64 -18.35 17.35 -11.61
N LYS A 65 -17.89 18.51 -11.10
CA LYS A 65 -16.58 18.59 -10.42
C LYS A 65 -16.71 17.97 -9.02
N ASP A 66 -16.71 16.66 -8.95
CA ASP A 66 -16.71 15.95 -7.68
C ASP A 66 -15.30 15.95 -7.09
N TYR A 67 -15.19 16.43 -5.86
CA TYR A 67 -13.94 16.44 -5.11
C TYR A 67 -14.18 16.00 -3.67
N PHE A 68 -13.24 15.23 -3.14
CA PHE A 68 -13.29 14.76 -1.76
C PHE A 68 -12.11 15.34 -0.99
N THR A 69 -12.38 15.98 0.14
CA THR A 69 -11.34 16.52 1.02
C THR A 69 -10.84 15.42 1.94
N LEU A 70 -9.54 15.12 1.88
CA LEU A 70 -8.91 14.14 2.74
C LEU A 70 -8.76 14.71 4.15
N MET A 71 -9.37 14.04 5.12
CA MET A 71 -9.36 14.44 6.52
C MET A 71 -8.23 13.76 7.30
N GLY A 72 -7.86 14.37 8.43
CA GLY A 72 -6.92 13.79 9.39
C GLY A 72 -5.45 13.83 8.96
N ARG A 73 -5.09 14.70 8.01
CA ARG A 73 -3.71 14.93 7.53
C ARG A 73 -3.19 16.28 7.96
N GLN A 74 -1.88 16.37 8.19
CA GLN A 74 -1.18 17.59 8.54
C GLN A 74 -0.79 18.34 7.26
N SER A 75 -0.80 19.68 7.32
CA SER A 75 -0.46 20.52 6.17
C SER A 75 1.00 20.39 5.71
N SER A 76 1.89 19.92 6.58
CA SER A 76 3.31 19.66 6.29
C SER A 76 3.56 18.34 5.56
N GLU A 77 2.55 17.46 5.50
CA GLU A 77 2.68 16.18 4.83
C GLU A 77 2.64 16.34 3.31
N GLN A 78 3.34 15.42 2.62
CA GLN A 78 3.24 15.25 1.18
C GLN A 78 2.50 13.96 0.91
N LEU A 79 1.39 14.04 0.18
CA LEU A 79 0.58 12.88 -0.16
C LEU A 79 0.74 12.55 -1.64
N THR A 80 0.75 11.26 -1.95
CA THR A 80 0.64 10.71 -3.29
C THR A 80 -0.30 9.50 -3.25
N PHE A 81 -0.75 9.01 -4.40
CA PHE A 81 -1.32 7.67 -4.46
C PHE A 81 -0.25 6.60 -4.19
N ILE A 82 -0.69 5.35 -4.02
CA ILE A 82 0.18 4.20 -3.71
C ILE A 82 1.27 3.95 -4.77
N ASN A 83 1.02 4.34 -6.03
CA ASN A 83 2.00 4.29 -7.12
C ASN A 83 3.07 5.40 -7.05
N GLY A 84 2.98 6.27 -6.05
CA GLY A 84 3.88 7.40 -5.84
C GLY A 84 3.64 8.62 -6.73
N LYS A 85 2.55 8.65 -7.48
CA LYS A 85 2.14 9.75 -8.35
C LYS A 85 0.94 10.49 -7.77
N ASP A 86 0.68 11.67 -8.31
CA ASP A 86 -0.48 12.49 -7.96
C ASP A 86 -1.72 12.12 -8.79
N SER A 87 -1.63 11.12 -9.67
CA SER A 87 -2.78 10.55 -10.38
C SER A 87 -2.75 9.03 -10.45
N ILE A 88 -3.94 8.43 -10.53
CA ILE A 88 -4.15 6.99 -10.58
C ILE A 88 -5.45 6.64 -11.32
N GLN A 89 -5.51 5.45 -11.93
CA GLN A 89 -6.73 4.96 -12.59
C GLN A 89 -7.62 4.21 -11.60
N SER A 90 -8.93 4.16 -11.84
CA SER A 90 -9.94 3.49 -11.00
C SER A 90 -9.66 2.01 -10.73
N ASP A 91 -8.95 1.35 -11.64
CA ASP A 91 -8.68 -0.09 -11.56
C ASP A 91 -7.51 -0.41 -10.62
N ASP A 92 -6.86 0.61 -10.06
CA ASP A 92 -5.83 0.46 -9.02
C ASP A 92 -6.43 0.71 -7.61
N LEU A 93 -5.59 0.58 -6.58
CA LEU A 93 -5.94 0.87 -5.17
C LEU A 93 -6.08 2.37 -4.91
N VAL A 94 -7.10 3.02 -5.47
CA VAL A 94 -7.31 4.48 -5.39
C VAL A 94 -7.45 4.95 -3.94
N ASN A 95 -8.03 4.12 -3.07
CA ASN A 95 -8.24 4.39 -1.65
C ASN A 95 -6.97 4.37 -0.80
N TYR A 96 -5.82 3.97 -1.36
CA TYR A 96 -4.57 3.82 -0.61
C TYR A 96 -3.67 5.05 -0.85
N ILE A 97 -3.58 5.89 0.18
CA ILE A 97 -2.85 7.15 0.13
C ILE A 97 -1.51 6.99 0.83
N ARG A 98 -0.44 7.18 0.07
CA ARG A 98 0.93 7.19 0.56
C ARG A 98 1.24 8.58 1.12
N VAL A 99 1.67 8.62 2.36
CA VAL A 99 1.92 9.85 3.11
C VAL A 99 3.39 9.93 3.45
N LYS A 100 4.04 11.04 3.11
CA LYS A 100 5.42 11.36 3.50
C LYS A 100 5.44 12.45 4.56
N ARG A 101 6.11 12.17 5.68
CA ARG A 101 6.34 13.11 6.78
C ARG A 101 7.78 12.96 7.26
N ASN A 102 8.52 14.06 7.34
CA ASN A 102 9.91 14.09 7.81
C ASN A 102 10.82 13.05 7.12
N GLY A 103 10.64 12.86 5.81
CA GLY A 103 11.44 11.91 5.01
C GLY A 103 11.03 10.44 5.13
N LEU A 104 10.09 10.11 6.02
CA LEU A 104 9.54 8.76 6.19
C LEU A 104 8.15 8.65 5.56
N TYR A 105 7.79 7.43 5.18
CA TYR A 105 6.55 7.10 4.50
C TYR A 105 5.65 6.23 5.38
N GLY A 106 4.34 6.44 5.24
CA GLY A 106 3.26 5.57 5.72
C GLY A 106 2.20 5.39 4.64
N LEU A 107 1.29 4.45 4.87
CA LEU A 107 0.19 4.11 3.96
C LEU A 107 -1.13 4.04 4.72
N PHE A 108 -2.14 4.71 4.17
CA PHE A 108 -3.44 4.86 4.82
C PHE A 108 -4.54 4.49 3.83
N GLU A 109 -5.54 3.79 4.33
CA GLU A 109 -6.75 3.46 3.59
C GLU A 109 -7.85 4.45 3.93
N TYR A 110 -8.43 5.02 2.89
CA TYR A 110 -9.52 5.97 2.97
C TYR A 110 -10.84 5.32 2.55
N ASP A 111 -11.92 5.68 3.22
CA ASP A 111 -13.26 5.20 2.91
C ASP A 111 -13.95 6.15 1.93
N TYR A 112 -14.13 5.71 0.69
CA TYR A 112 -14.78 6.49 -0.34
C TYR A 112 -16.30 6.38 -0.28
N ASP A 113 -16.83 5.29 0.28
CA ASP A 113 -18.27 5.10 0.47
C ASP A 113 -18.82 6.06 1.53
N SER A 114 -17.97 6.52 2.46
CA SER A 114 -18.33 7.54 3.46
C SER A 114 -18.59 8.92 2.87
N VAL A 115 -18.08 9.22 1.67
CA VAL A 115 -18.00 10.58 1.14
C VAL A 115 -19.35 11.24 0.94
N GLU A 116 -20.34 10.51 0.40
CA GLU A 116 -21.70 11.04 0.18
C GLU A 116 -22.36 11.41 1.51
N LYS A 117 -22.24 10.52 2.50
CA LYS A 117 -22.76 10.72 3.86
C LYS A 117 -22.07 11.90 4.55
N ASP A 118 -20.77 12.07 4.29
CA ASP A 118 -19.92 13.06 4.94
C ASP A 118 -19.75 14.37 4.15
N LYS A 119 -20.63 14.64 3.18
CA LYS A 119 -20.67 15.89 2.40
C LYS A 119 -19.31 16.23 1.75
N GLY A 120 -18.69 15.25 1.09
CA GLY A 120 -17.42 15.44 0.38
C GLY A 120 -16.18 15.38 1.28
N LYS A 121 -16.29 14.93 2.53
CA LYS A 121 -15.14 14.64 3.41
C LYS A 121 -14.84 13.15 3.37
N CYS A 122 -13.58 12.81 3.15
CA CYS A 122 -13.12 11.44 3.11
C CYS A 122 -12.14 11.20 4.28
N ARG A 123 -12.48 10.26 5.17
CA ARG A 123 -11.68 9.96 6.36
C ARG A 123 -10.85 8.71 6.15
N ALA A 124 -9.66 8.68 6.76
CA ALA A 124 -8.88 7.46 6.84
C ALA A 124 -9.59 6.50 7.79
N ILE A 125 -9.86 5.29 7.33
CA ILE A 125 -10.48 4.22 8.13
C ILE A 125 -9.44 3.27 8.72
N ARG A 126 -8.26 3.16 8.09
CA ARG A 126 -7.20 2.27 8.55
C ARG A 126 -5.83 2.84 8.26
N THR A 127 -4.93 2.72 9.24
CA THR A 127 -3.49 2.86 9.00
C THR A 127 -2.98 1.50 8.55
N LEU A 128 -2.64 1.36 7.27
CA LEU A 128 -2.11 0.11 6.71
C LEU A 128 -0.63 -0.05 7.07
N LEU A 129 0.13 1.05 6.97
CA LEU A 129 1.53 1.13 7.37
C LEU A 129 1.75 2.45 8.11
N PRO A 130 2.21 2.45 9.37
CA PRO A 130 2.51 3.69 10.09
C PRO A 130 3.66 4.47 9.43
N ILE A 131 3.78 5.76 9.73
CA ILE A 131 4.82 6.62 9.13
C ILE A 131 6.17 6.36 9.80
N GLN A 132 6.87 5.35 9.31
CA GLN A 132 8.19 4.95 9.83
C GLN A 132 9.09 4.31 8.77
N TYR A 133 8.63 4.20 7.53
CA TYR A 133 9.32 3.46 6.47
C TYR A 133 10.18 4.39 5.62
N ASN A 134 11.38 3.95 5.26
CA ASN A 134 12.26 4.67 4.35
C ASN A 134 11.68 4.78 2.93
N ALA A 135 10.88 3.79 2.52
CA ALA A 135 10.18 3.80 1.25
C ALA A 135 8.95 2.88 1.26
N ILE A 136 7.99 3.17 0.38
CA ILE A 136 6.82 2.33 0.09
C ILE A 136 6.61 2.32 -1.43
N TYR A 137 6.46 1.12 -2.00
CA TYR A 137 6.29 0.86 -3.42
C TYR A 137 5.10 -0.07 -3.65
N HIS A 138 4.53 -0.03 -4.85
CA HIS A 138 3.38 -0.84 -5.23
C HIS A 138 3.61 -1.50 -6.58
N SER A 139 3.40 -2.82 -6.63
CA SER A 139 3.33 -3.59 -7.87
C SER A 139 1.94 -3.51 -8.46
N LYS A 140 1.80 -2.91 -9.64
CA LYS A 140 0.57 -3.09 -10.44
C LYS A 140 0.37 -4.56 -10.83
N LYS A 141 1.46 -5.29 -11.15
CA LYS A 141 1.41 -6.73 -11.44
C LYS A 141 1.39 -7.52 -10.13
N GLY A 142 0.24 -8.06 -9.75
CA GLY A 142 0.06 -8.88 -8.55
C GLY A 142 -0.33 -8.12 -7.27
N GLY A 143 -0.59 -6.80 -7.35
CA GLY A 143 -1.23 -6.02 -6.28
C GLY A 143 -0.46 -5.94 -4.96
N LYS A 144 0.84 -6.28 -4.95
CA LYS A 144 1.67 -6.31 -3.74
C LYS A 144 2.18 -4.91 -3.39
N ILE A 145 2.18 -4.60 -2.11
CA ILE A 145 2.78 -3.38 -1.57
C ILE A 145 4.07 -3.78 -0.86
N PHE A 146 5.16 -3.09 -1.15
CA PHE A 146 6.46 -3.28 -0.53
C PHE A 146 6.83 -2.06 0.30
N PHE A 147 7.60 -2.26 1.35
CA PHE A 147 8.14 -1.17 2.16
C PHE A 147 9.57 -1.50 2.61
N VAL A 148 10.32 -0.45 2.93
CA VAL A 148 11.72 -0.55 3.39
C VAL A 148 11.85 0.10 4.76
N LYS A 149 12.44 -0.61 5.73
CA LYS A 149 12.83 -0.05 7.04
C LYS A 149 14.24 -0.52 7.40
N GLY A 150 15.16 0.43 7.62
CA GLY A 150 16.53 0.12 8.04
C GLY A 150 17.27 -0.81 7.08
N GLY A 151 17.06 -0.63 5.77
CA GLY A 151 17.66 -1.46 4.72
C GLY A 151 16.99 -2.83 4.50
N LYS A 152 16.01 -3.20 5.33
CA LYS A 152 15.23 -4.45 5.19
C LYS A 152 13.97 -4.17 4.38
N THR A 153 13.67 -5.07 3.44
CA THR A 153 12.46 -5.02 2.61
C THR A 153 11.42 -5.97 3.18
N GLY A 154 10.18 -5.54 3.21
CA GLY A 154 9.06 -6.45 3.43
C GLY A 154 7.90 -6.16 2.48
N VAL A 155 6.93 -7.08 2.52
CA VAL A 155 5.72 -7.10 1.72
C VAL A 155 4.54 -6.93 2.66
N TYR A 156 3.68 -5.97 2.36
CA TYR A 156 2.39 -5.85 3.02
C TYR A 156 1.50 -7.00 2.54
N GLY A 157 1.23 -7.94 3.43
CA GLY A 157 0.44 -9.12 3.14
C GLY A 157 -1.00 -8.94 3.56
N LYS A 158 -1.95 -9.31 2.70
CA LYS A 158 -3.27 -9.78 3.15
C LYS A 158 -3.24 -11.27 3.53
N HIS A 159 -2.25 -12.00 2.99
CA HIS A 159 -2.13 -13.44 3.15
C HIS A 159 -1.44 -13.82 4.46
N LYS A 160 -1.90 -14.92 5.06
CA LYS A 160 -1.37 -15.48 6.30
C LYS A 160 -0.09 -16.31 6.12
N THR A 161 0.22 -16.73 4.90
CA THR A 161 1.31 -17.68 4.62
C THR A 161 2.38 -17.03 3.76
N PRO A 162 3.68 -17.16 4.13
CA PRO A 162 4.77 -16.51 3.39
C PRO A 162 4.76 -16.97 1.94
N VAL A 163 4.90 -16.03 1.01
CA VAL A 163 4.86 -16.36 -0.43
C VAL A 163 6.23 -16.77 -0.96
N TYR A 164 7.30 -16.32 -0.31
CA TYR A 164 8.67 -16.65 -0.68
C TYR A 164 9.39 -17.37 0.48
N THR A 165 10.10 -18.43 0.14
CA THR A 165 11.01 -19.12 1.08
C THR A 165 12.43 -18.55 1.05
N LEU A 166 12.78 -17.78 0.01
CA LEU A 166 14.02 -17.00 -0.14
C LEU A 166 13.68 -15.66 -0.81
N PHE A 167 14.32 -14.56 -0.40
CA PHE A 167 14.16 -13.23 -1.03
C PHE A 167 15.42 -12.37 -0.79
N GLU A 168 16.56 -12.76 -1.33
CA GLU A 168 17.84 -12.10 -1.07
C GLU A 168 18.09 -10.96 -2.07
N ARG A 169 18.40 -9.75 -1.58
CA ARG A 169 18.79 -8.65 -2.45
C ARG A 169 20.18 -8.90 -3.04
N VAL A 170 20.27 -9.02 -4.36
CA VAL A 170 21.55 -9.20 -5.05
C VAL A 170 22.06 -7.88 -5.63
N THR A 171 21.17 -7.04 -6.15
CA THR A 171 21.52 -5.70 -6.65
C THR A 171 20.53 -4.65 -6.16
N ALA A 172 20.67 -3.41 -6.63
CA ALA A 172 19.64 -2.39 -6.41
C ALA A 172 18.27 -2.78 -7.01
N HIS A 173 18.26 -3.68 -8.00
CA HIS A 173 17.06 -4.00 -8.77
C HIS A 173 16.69 -5.49 -8.73
N PHE A 174 17.65 -6.39 -8.55
CA PHE A 174 17.38 -7.84 -8.60
C PHE A 174 17.48 -8.49 -7.22
N TYR A 175 16.52 -9.36 -6.94
CA TYR A 175 16.45 -10.18 -5.74
C TYR A 175 16.44 -11.66 -6.16
N LYS A 176 17.21 -12.53 -5.52
CA LYS A 176 17.00 -13.97 -5.62
C LYS A 176 15.77 -14.33 -4.83
N ILE A 177 14.87 -15.09 -5.41
CA ILE A 177 13.66 -15.57 -4.75
C ILE A 177 13.58 -17.09 -4.76
N ALA A 178 12.83 -17.67 -3.82
CA ALA A 178 12.35 -19.03 -3.93
C ALA A 178 10.86 -19.05 -3.61
N LYS A 179 10.08 -19.71 -4.46
CA LYS A 179 8.61 -19.79 -4.37
C LYS A 179 8.19 -21.18 -4.79
N ASN A 180 7.37 -21.84 -3.97
CA ASN A 180 6.89 -23.19 -4.24
C ASN A 180 8.04 -24.18 -4.58
N GLY A 181 9.18 -24.04 -3.90
CA GLY A 181 10.37 -24.87 -4.12
C GLY A 181 11.21 -24.54 -5.36
N LYS A 182 10.80 -23.58 -6.21
CA LYS A 182 11.60 -23.11 -7.36
C LYS A 182 12.39 -21.87 -7.00
N GLN A 183 13.70 -21.90 -7.26
CA GLN A 183 14.55 -20.72 -7.19
C GLN A 183 14.34 -19.85 -8.43
N GLY A 184 14.55 -18.55 -8.28
CA GLY A 184 14.42 -17.61 -9.37
C GLY A 184 14.95 -16.23 -8.99
N TRP A 185 14.63 -15.26 -9.83
CA TRP A 185 14.96 -13.86 -9.65
C TRP A 185 13.70 -13.02 -9.69
N LEU A 186 13.68 -11.95 -8.92
CA LEU A 186 12.68 -10.90 -8.98
C LEU A 186 13.40 -9.61 -9.36
N ASP A 187 13.03 -9.02 -10.49
CA ASP A 187 13.30 -7.61 -10.75
C ASP A 187 12.33 -6.77 -9.92
N ILE A 188 12.81 -6.01 -8.95
CA ILE A 188 11.98 -5.19 -8.05
C ILE A 188 11.36 -3.97 -8.75
N ASN A 189 11.92 -3.52 -9.87
CA ASN A 189 11.38 -2.38 -10.61
C ASN A 189 10.16 -2.82 -11.43
N THR A 190 10.23 -3.99 -12.05
CA THR A 190 9.18 -4.51 -12.94
C THR A 190 8.29 -5.55 -12.28
N LEU A 191 8.76 -6.11 -11.16
CA LEU A 191 8.14 -7.15 -10.34
C LEU A 191 7.90 -8.44 -11.12
N GLN A 192 8.72 -8.63 -12.16
CA GLN A 192 8.77 -9.83 -12.97
C GLN A 192 9.57 -10.91 -12.21
N GLU A 193 8.93 -12.05 -11.98
CA GLU A 193 9.57 -13.27 -11.47
C GLU A 193 10.15 -14.06 -12.66
N TYR A 194 11.40 -14.51 -12.52
CA TYR A 194 12.13 -15.33 -13.48
C TYR A 194 12.53 -16.62 -12.76
N PHE A 195 11.80 -17.71 -13.00
CA PHE A 195 12.09 -19.04 -12.44
C PHE A 195 12.85 -19.91 -13.43
#